data_AF-A0A9P7FLP2-F1
#
_entry.id   AF-A0A9P7FLP2-F1
#
_cell.length_a   1.000
_cell.length_b   1.000
_cell.length_c   1.000
_cell.angle_alpha   90.00
_cell.angle_beta   90.00
_cell.angle_gamma   90.00
#
_symmetry.space_group_name_H-M   'P 1'
#
loop_
_entity.id
_entity.type
_entity.pdbx_description
1 polymer ?
#
loop_
_entity_poly.entity_id
_entity_poly.type
_entity_poly.pdbx_seq_one_letter_code
_entity_poly.pdbx_strand_id
1 'polypeptide(L)'
;MILITTRKPKICLEVIINPAWNPLFSCQPQIDPNLFTNELSALFVDALANQFGLSDAEQDLRKNLHGFAKLGHGLSKYDLATRTYLLGSDLIFDPNRITFMTLHFDVVVNPTNRKAFKLTNIYGNPAREHFLTSYTKNQCSSICNSFRKLLCDSVIGDDTSTLSDFIYDSSNHFRRAGRNSDLGYPIHACLAILAEEEDESPTILSTEDAEDSPIREPLKKKHKHGQGGYIVKGKDFWSKVEMWFEAQQKQWGECWGTPG
;
A
#
# COMPACT_ATOMS: atom_id res chain seq x y z
N MET A 1 31.43 20.82 -9.49
CA MET A 1 31.69 21.36 -8.15
C MET A 1 30.36 21.90 -7.65
N ILE A 2 29.60 21.07 -6.92
CA ILE A 2 28.23 21.38 -6.48
C ILE A 2 28.35 22.05 -5.10
N LEU A 3 27.87 23.29 -5.01
CA LEU A 3 27.83 24.06 -3.77
C LEU A 3 26.63 23.58 -2.94
N ILE A 4 26.85 22.58 -2.10
CA ILE A 4 25.90 22.19 -1.06
C ILE A 4 25.91 23.33 -0.03
N THR A 5 24.82 24.10 0.01
CA THR A 5 24.65 25.18 0.98
C THR A 5 24.45 24.57 2.37
N THR A 6 25.45 24.71 3.23
CA THR A 6 25.42 24.21 4.60
C THR A 6 24.57 25.13 5.48
N ARG A 7 23.25 24.91 5.51
CA ARG A 7 22.41 25.47 6.58
C ARG A 7 22.73 24.74 7.88
N LYS A 8 23.13 25.51 8.90
CA LYS A 8 23.51 25.03 10.23
C LYS A 8 22.31 24.32 10.90
N PRO A 9 22.47 23.10 11.44
CA PRO A 9 21.43 22.49 12.25
C PRO A 9 21.37 23.18 13.62
N LYS A 10 20.19 23.71 13.99
CA LYS A 10 19.85 24.00 15.38
C LYS A 10 19.42 22.68 16.02
N ILE A 11 20.36 22.00 16.67
CA ILE A 11 20.06 20.85 17.52
C ILE A 11 19.69 21.41 18.90
N CYS A 12 18.41 21.41 19.21
CA CYS A 12 17.90 21.41 20.58
C CYS A 12 16.74 20.44 20.61
N LEU A 13 16.92 19.25 21.18
CA LEU A 13 15.82 18.41 21.68
C LEU A 13 16.39 17.44 22.73
N GLU A 14 16.18 17.81 23.99
CA GLU A 14 16.20 16.86 25.10
C GLU A 14 15.00 15.93 24.94
N VAL A 15 15.26 14.64 24.73
CA VAL A 15 14.22 13.61 24.72
C VAL A 15 13.97 13.18 26.17
N ILE A 16 12.92 13.73 26.77
CA ILE A 16 12.32 13.23 28.01
C ILE A 16 11.42 12.05 27.63
N ILE A 17 11.89 10.83 27.88
CA ILE A 17 11.09 9.61 27.74
C ILE A 17 10.16 9.51 28.93
N ASN A 18 8.85 9.56 28.70
CA ASN A 18 7.82 9.35 29.71
C ASN A 18 6.98 8.12 29.32
N PRO A 19 7.11 6.97 29.98
CA PRO A 19 6.32 5.78 29.65
C PRO A 19 5.17 5.59 30.64
N ALA A 20 3.98 6.07 30.30
CA ALA A 20 2.75 5.66 30.98
C ALA A 20 1.53 5.84 30.09
N TRP A 21 1.21 4.82 29.29
CA TRP A 21 -0.13 4.64 28.72
C TRP A 21 -0.67 3.29 29.19
N ASN A 22 -1.64 3.35 30.11
CA ASN A 22 -2.47 2.21 30.50
C ASN A 22 -3.65 2.09 29.54
N PRO A 23 -3.84 0.97 28.83
CA PRO A 23 -5.07 0.73 28.09
C PRO A 23 -6.13 0.13 29.05
N LEU A 24 -7.11 0.93 29.43
CA LEU A 24 -8.31 0.44 30.10
C LEU A 24 -9.37 0.02 29.07
N PHE A 25 -9.73 -1.26 29.15
CA PHE A 25 -10.96 -1.92 28.69
C PHE A 25 -11.34 -1.87 27.20
N SER A 26 -11.06 -2.98 26.51
CA SER A 26 -11.78 -3.41 25.31
C SER A 26 -12.68 -4.59 25.67
N CYS A 27 -13.98 -4.34 25.83
CA CYS A 27 -14.99 -5.40 25.78
C CYS A 27 -15.34 -5.66 24.32
N GLN A 28 -14.55 -6.51 23.65
CA GLN A 28 -15.01 -7.15 22.42
C GLN A 28 -15.86 -8.38 22.77
N PRO A 29 -17.02 -8.57 22.14
CA PRO A 29 -17.74 -9.82 22.25
C PRO A 29 -16.82 -10.95 21.72
N GLN A 30 -16.57 -11.96 22.56
CA GLN A 30 -15.91 -13.19 22.13
C GLN A 30 -16.86 -13.95 21.20
N ILE A 31 -16.79 -13.63 19.91
CA ILE A 31 -17.33 -14.49 18.86
C ILE A 31 -16.30 -15.60 18.68
N ASP A 32 -16.70 -16.85 18.95
CA ASP A 32 -15.82 -18.00 18.74
C ASP A 32 -15.43 -18.05 17.24
N PRO A 33 -14.15 -17.87 16.89
CA PRO A 33 -13.71 -17.90 15.50
C PRO A 33 -13.94 -19.27 14.84
N ASN A 34 -14.21 -20.32 15.62
CA ASN A 34 -14.51 -21.65 15.12
C ASN A 34 -15.99 -21.87 14.78
N LEU A 35 -16.89 -20.93 15.09
CA LEU A 35 -18.33 -21.08 14.81
C LEU A 35 -18.65 -21.07 13.31
N PHE A 36 -17.79 -20.47 12.49
CA PHE A 36 -17.88 -20.53 11.04
C PHE A 36 -17.16 -21.77 10.51
N THR A 37 -17.61 -22.97 10.84
CA THR A 37 -17.13 -24.18 10.16
C THR A 37 -17.70 -24.24 8.73
N ASN A 38 -17.06 -25.03 7.84
CA ASN A 38 -17.57 -25.29 6.48
C ASN A 38 -19.03 -25.76 6.46
N GLU A 39 -19.48 -26.42 7.53
CA GLU A 39 -20.85 -26.91 7.67
C GLU A 39 -21.84 -25.76 7.94
N LEU A 40 -21.45 -24.75 8.73
CA LEU A 40 -22.30 -23.61 9.02
C LEU A 40 -22.58 -22.77 7.76
N SER A 41 -21.58 -22.63 6.88
CA SER A 41 -21.75 -21.86 5.64
C SER A 41 -22.63 -22.58 4.62
N ALA A 42 -22.57 -23.91 4.56
CA ALA A 42 -23.47 -24.72 3.73
C ALA A 42 -24.92 -24.66 4.22
N LEU A 43 -25.14 -24.84 5.53
CA LEU A 43 -26.46 -24.74 6.15
C LEU A 43 -27.08 -23.35 5.96
N PHE A 44 -26.27 -22.29 6.06
CA PHE A 44 -26.71 -20.92 5.80
C PHE A 44 -27.13 -20.69 4.34
N VAL A 45 -26.35 -21.20 3.39
CA VAL A 45 -26.70 -21.14 1.96
C VAL A 45 -27.98 -21.90 1.66
N ASP A 46 -28.16 -23.08 2.26
CA ASP A 46 -29.37 -23.87 2.07
C ASP A 46 -30.60 -23.20 2.69
N ALA A 47 -30.47 -22.61 3.87
CA ALA A 47 -31.53 -21.82 4.50
C ALA A 47 -31.91 -20.61 3.64
N LEU A 48 -30.93 -19.89 3.08
CA LEU A 48 -31.15 -18.78 2.15
C LEU A 48 -31.84 -19.25 0.87
N ALA A 49 -31.33 -20.31 0.23
CA ALA A 49 -31.91 -20.85 -0.99
C ALA A 49 -33.37 -21.24 -0.78
N ASN A 50 -33.68 -21.87 0.34
CA ASN A 50 -35.06 -22.21 0.72
C ASN A 50 -35.92 -20.96 0.97
N GLN A 51 -35.37 -19.93 1.62
CA GLN A 51 -36.08 -18.67 1.90
C GLN A 51 -36.47 -17.92 0.62
N PHE A 52 -35.62 -17.99 -0.41
CA PHE A 52 -35.89 -17.40 -1.73
C PHE A 52 -36.68 -18.33 -2.67
N GLY A 53 -37.08 -19.51 -2.21
CA GLY A 53 -37.84 -20.47 -3.02
C GLY A 53 -37.04 -21.07 -4.17
N LEU A 54 -35.70 -21.11 -4.05
CA LEU A 54 -34.83 -21.71 -5.05
C LEU A 54 -35.05 -23.22 -5.05
N SER A 55 -35.92 -23.66 -5.95
CA SER A 55 -36.32 -25.06 -6.11
C SER A 55 -35.19 -25.90 -6.72
N ASP A 56 -35.36 -27.21 -6.77
CA ASP A 56 -34.38 -28.11 -7.40
C ASP A 56 -34.16 -27.82 -8.90
N ALA A 57 -35.06 -27.08 -9.56
CA ALA A 57 -34.88 -26.60 -10.92
C ALA A 57 -33.74 -25.57 -11.06
N GLU A 58 -33.36 -24.90 -9.96
CA GLU A 58 -32.32 -23.87 -9.91
C GLU A 58 -31.06 -24.37 -9.18
N GLN A 59 -30.81 -25.68 -9.26
CA GLN A 59 -29.70 -26.34 -8.59
C GLN A 59 -28.34 -25.72 -8.93
N ASP A 60 -28.18 -25.16 -10.13
CA ASP A 60 -26.96 -24.48 -10.55
C ASP A 60 -26.73 -23.16 -9.79
N LEU A 61 -27.79 -22.40 -9.49
CA LEU A 61 -27.70 -21.19 -8.66
C LEU A 61 -27.36 -21.55 -7.21
N ARG A 62 -27.95 -22.63 -6.69
CA ARG A 62 -27.63 -23.15 -5.35
C ARG A 62 -26.19 -23.67 -5.26
N LYS A 63 -25.69 -24.37 -6.29
CA LYS A 63 -24.28 -24.75 -6.41
C LYS A 63 -23.37 -23.54 -6.48
N ASN A 64 -23.77 -22.47 -7.16
CA ASN A 64 -23.01 -21.22 -7.19
C ASN A 64 -22.94 -20.56 -5.81
N LEU A 65 -24.05 -20.51 -5.06
CA LEU A 65 -24.09 -19.98 -3.69
C LEU A 65 -23.22 -20.81 -2.72
N HIS A 66 -23.26 -22.15 -2.82
CA HIS A 66 -22.36 -23.03 -2.07
C HIS A 66 -20.91 -22.81 -2.48
N GLY A 67 -20.66 -22.59 -3.77
CA GLY A 67 -19.41 -22.08 -4.29
C GLY A 67 -18.99 -20.83 -3.54
N PHE A 68 -19.80 -19.77 -3.51
CA PHE A 68 -19.52 -18.52 -2.80
C PHE A 68 -19.28 -18.69 -1.29
N ALA A 69 -20.04 -19.54 -0.61
CA ALA A 69 -19.85 -19.82 0.82
C ALA A 69 -18.59 -20.64 1.12
N LYS A 70 -18.26 -21.59 0.25
CA LYS A 70 -16.99 -22.34 0.31
C LYS A 70 -15.81 -21.45 -0.10
N LEU A 71 -16.08 -20.44 -0.93
CA LEU A 71 -15.18 -19.33 -1.19
C LEU A 71 -15.10 -18.34 0.00
N GLY A 72 -15.87 -18.52 1.07
CA GLY A 72 -15.84 -17.69 2.29
C GLY A 72 -14.69 -18.01 3.24
N HIS A 73 -14.11 -19.21 3.18
CA HIS A 73 -12.94 -19.61 4.01
C HIS A 73 -11.61 -19.13 3.43
N GLY A 74 -11.61 -17.91 2.92
CA GLY A 74 -10.42 -17.21 2.44
C GLY A 74 -9.83 -16.32 3.50
N LEU A 75 -8.56 -15.98 3.29
CA LEU A 75 -7.90 -14.79 3.84
C LEU A 75 -8.91 -13.70 4.21
N SER A 76 -8.97 -13.34 5.49
CA SER A 76 -9.87 -12.26 5.92
C SER A 76 -9.49 -10.98 5.18
N LYS A 77 -10.44 -10.04 5.04
CA LYS A 77 -10.15 -8.73 4.45
C LYS A 77 -8.96 -8.05 5.14
N TYR A 78 -8.83 -8.22 6.45
CA TYR A 78 -7.73 -7.70 7.26
C TYR A 78 -6.39 -8.39 6.96
N ASP A 79 -6.39 -9.72 6.80
CA ASP A 79 -5.19 -10.43 6.39
C ASP A 79 -4.74 -10.01 5.00
N LEU A 80 -5.69 -9.84 4.08
CA LEU A 80 -5.40 -9.39 2.73
C LEU A 80 -4.83 -7.96 2.75
N ALA A 81 -5.45 -7.05 3.50
CA ALA A 81 -4.94 -5.69 3.76
C ALA A 81 -3.49 -5.70 4.20
N THR A 82 -3.21 -6.45 5.27
CA THR A 82 -1.89 -6.53 5.89
C THR A 82 -0.85 -7.10 4.93
N ARG A 83 -1.20 -8.18 4.21
CA ARG A 83 -0.27 -8.86 3.29
C ARG A 83 0.02 -8.02 2.05
N THR A 84 -1.00 -7.43 1.45
CA THR A 84 -0.85 -6.54 0.31
C THR A 84 -0.08 -5.28 0.70
N TYR A 85 -0.34 -4.72 1.89
CA TYR A 85 0.41 -3.59 2.42
C TYR A 85 1.90 -3.94 2.55
N LEU A 86 2.24 -5.01 3.27
CA LEU A 86 3.64 -5.41 3.47
C LEU A 86 4.36 -5.66 2.14
N LEU A 87 3.69 -6.29 1.17
CA LEU A 87 4.25 -6.50 -0.17
C LEU A 87 4.49 -5.19 -0.91
N GLY A 88 3.51 -4.29 -0.94
CA GLY A 88 3.64 -3.01 -1.61
C GLY A 88 4.73 -2.14 -0.97
N SER A 89 4.82 -2.14 0.35
CA SER A 89 5.82 -1.39 1.11
C SER A 89 7.23 -1.98 0.97
N ASP A 90 7.38 -3.30 0.88
CA ASP A 90 8.69 -3.89 0.57
C ASP A 90 9.12 -3.57 -0.87
N LEU A 91 8.19 -3.58 -1.82
CA LEU A 91 8.45 -3.28 -3.23
C LEU A 91 8.75 -1.81 -3.49
N ILE A 92 8.10 -0.87 -2.80
CA ILE A 92 8.39 0.57 -2.97
C ILE A 92 9.82 0.93 -2.51
N PHE A 93 10.42 0.10 -1.65
CA PHE A 93 11.81 0.21 -1.20
C PHE A 93 12.79 -0.67 -1.98
N ASP A 94 12.36 -1.34 -3.05
CA ASP A 94 13.27 -2.11 -3.90
C ASP A 94 14.14 -1.15 -4.73
N PRO A 95 15.48 -1.19 -4.57
CA PRO A 95 16.37 -0.29 -5.31
C PRO A 95 16.30 -0.44 -6.83
N ASN A 96 15.86 -1.60 -7.33
CA ASN A 96 15.78 -1.84 -8.77
C ASN A 96 14.45 -1.35 -9.37
N ARG A 97 13.54 -0.85 -8.54
CA ARG A 97 12.18 -0.51 -8.96
C ARG A 97 12.09 0.96 -9.32
N ILE A 98 11.95 1.21 -10.62
CA ILE A 98 11.78 2.56 -11.18
C ILE A 98 10.31 2.89 -11.53
N THR A 99 9.40 1.91 -11.48
CA THR A 99 8.00 2.07 -11.93
C THR A 99 6.99 2.01 -10.78
N PHE A 100 6.58 3.15 -10.23
CA PHE A 100 5.66 3.26 -9.09
C PHE A 100 4.17 3.05 -9.46
N MET A 101 3.75 3.44 -10.66
CA MET A 101 2.35 3.38 -11.12
C MET A 101 1.86 1.94 -11.32
N THR A 102 2.78 1.02 -11.59
CA THR A 102 2.52 -0.40 -11.81
C THR A 102 2.75 -1.25 -10.56
N LEU A 103 2.96 -0.66 -9.37
CA LEU A 103 3.22 -1.37 -8.11
C LEU A 103 2.23 -2.51 -7.84
N HIS A 104 0.95 -2.27 -8.10
CA HIS A 104 -0.10 -3.27 -7.91
C HIS A 104 0.03 -4.49 -8.83
N PHE A 105 0.59 -4.33 -10.04
CA PHE A 105 0.85 -5.45 -10.94
C PHE A 105 1.94 -6.35 -10.37
N ASP A 106 3.01 -5.79 -9.80
CA ASP A 106 4.09 -6.60 -9.21
C ASP A 106 3.60 -7.40 -8.00
N VAL A 107 2.69 -6.82 -7.20
CA VAL A 107 2.06 -7.52 -6.09
C VAL A 107 1.21 -8.72 -6.59
N VAL A 108 0.40 -8.52 -7.63
CA VAL A 108 -0.58 -9.52 -8.11
C VAL A 108 0.02 -10.55 -9.07
N VAL A 109 0.91 -10.14 -9.98
CA VAL A 109 1.39 -10.99 -11.08
C VAL A 109 2.50 -11.92 -10.61
N ASN A 110 3.36 -11.47 -9.68
CA ASN A 110 4.54 -12.22 -9.26
C ASN A 110 4.16 -13.59 -8.65
N PRO A 111 4.55 -14.72 -9.27
CA PRO A 111 4.18 -16.05 -8.82
C PRO A 111 4.77 -16.41 -7.44
N THR A 112 5.92 -15.82 -7.09
CA THR A 112 6.59 -16.02 -5.80
C THR A 112 5.72 -15.50 -4.65
N ASN A 113 5.03 -14.37 -4.87
CA ASN A 113 4.13 -13.77 -3.88
C ASN A 113 2.92 -14.67 -3.60
N ARG A 114 2.44 -15.42 -4.59
CA ARG A 114 1.24 -16.27 -4.43
C ARG A 114 1.42 -17.31 -3.33
N LYS A 115 2.58 -17.98 -3.29
CA LYS A 115 2.91 -18.99 -2.28
C LYS A 115 3.30 -18.35 -0.96
N ALA A 116 4.19 -17.36 -0.99
CA ALA A 116 4.70 -16.69 0.22
C ALA A 116 3.56 -16.08 1.06
N PHE A 117 2.52 -15.55 0.40
CA PHE A 117 1.41 -14.88 1.06
C PHE A 117 0.14 -15.73 1.14
N LYS A 118 0.25 -17.04 0.90
CA LYS A 118 -0.87 -18.00 0.94
C LYS A 118 -2.11 -17.51 0.18
N LEU A 119 -1.90 -16.86 -0.98
CA LEU A 119 -2.95 -16.38 -1.87
C LEU A 119 -3.44 -17.49 -2.83
N THR A 120 -3.03 -18.74 -2.60
CA THR A 120 -3.27 -19.89 -3.48
C THR A 120 -4.75 -20.18 -3.70
N ASN A 121 -5.62 -19.80 -2.77
CA ASN A 121 -7.07 -19.93 -2.92
C ASN A 121 -7.71 -18.84 -3.77
N ILE A 122 -7.03 -17.71 -4.01
CA ILE A 122 -7.56 -16.61 -4.83
C ILE A 122 -7.39 -16.92 -6.31
N TYR A 123 -6.21 -17.41 -6.69
CA TYR A 123 -5.89 -17.67 -8.09
C TYR A 123 -6.66 -18.88 -8.65
N GLY A 124 -7.10 -18.76 -9.91
CA GLY A 124 -7.96 -19.73 -10.59
C GLY A 124 -9.46 -19.42 -10.45
N ASN A 125 -9.83 -18.40 -9.68
CA ASN A 125 -11.20 -17.90 -9.59
C ASN A 125 -11.28 -16.44 -10.07
N PRO A 126 -11.86 -16.15 -11.25
CA PRO A 126 -11.88 -14.81 -11.84
C PRO A 126 -12.51 -13.73 -10.95
N ALA A 127 -13.56 -14.06 -10.20
CA ALA A 127 -14.22 -13.10 -9.32
C ALA A 127 -13.31 -12.70 -8.14
N ARG A 128 -12.61 -13.67 -7.54
CA ARG A 128 -11.65 -13.40 -6.46
C ARG A 128 -10.40 -12.67 -6.95
N GLU A 129 -9.90 -13.02 -8.13
CA GLU A 129 -8.78 -12.31 -8.76
C GLU A 129 -9.13 -10.86 -9.07
N HIS A 130 -10.33 -10.60 -9.59
CA HIS A 130 -10.82 -9.24 -9.83
C HIS A 130 -10.94 -8.45 -8.51
N PHE A 131 -11.48 -9.07 -7.45
CA PHE A 131 -11.55 -8.47 -6.13
C PHE A 131 -10.14 -8.15 -5.57
N LEU A 132 -9.23 -9.12 -5.61
CA LEU A 132 -7.83 -8.95 -5.19
C LEU A 132 -7.16 -7.81 -5.94
N THR A 133 -7.32 -7.75 -7.26
CA THR A 133 -6.72 -6.73 -8.12
C THR A 133 -7.23 -5.33 -7.76
N SER A 134 -8.55 -5.18 -7.63
CA SER A 134 -9.19 -3.91 -7.25
C SER A 134 -8.72 -3.43 -5.88
N TYR A 135 -8.66 -4.36 -4.92
CA TYR A 135 -8.22 -4.09 -3.57
C TYR A 135 -6.73 -3.72 -3.51
N THR A 136 -5.88 -4.47 -4.22
CA THR A 136 -4.44 -4.25 -4.29
C THR A 136 -4.11 -2.93 -4.96
N LYS A 137 -4.83 -2.54 -6.00
CA LYS A 137 -4.69 -1.23 -6.62
C LYS A 137 -4.88 -0.09 -5.61
N ASN A 138 -5.97 -0.13 -4.85
CA ASN A 138 -6.25 0.89 -3.84
C ASN A 138 -5.17 0.92 -2.75
N GLN A 139 -4.75 -0.25 -2.27
CA GLN A 139 -3.72 -0.35 -1.23
C GLN A 139 -2.36 0.18 -1.72
N CYS A 140 -1.93 -0.18 -2.93
CA CYS A 140 -0.70 0.32 -3.52
C CYS A 140 -0.77 1.83 -3.75
N SER A 141 -1.90 2.37 -4.21
CA SER A 141 -2.07 3.82 -4.31
C SER A 141 -1.93 4.52 -2.95
N SER A 142 -2.51 3.96 -1.88
CA SER A 142 -2.36 4.48 -0.52
C SER A 142 -0.90 4.46 -0.04
N ILE A 143 -0.17 3.35 -0.29
CA ILE A 143 1.26 3.23 0.03
C ILE A 143 2.07 4.29 -0.73
N CYS A 144 1.86 4.42 -2.04
CA CYS A 144 2.55 5.43 -2.85
C CYS A 144 2.25 6.85 -2.33
N ASN A 145 1.00 7.18 -2.01
CA ASN A 145 0.67 8.50 -1.47
C ASN A 145 1.29 8.76 -0.09
N SER A 146 1.29 7.77 0.79
CA SER A 146 1.95 7.87 2.10
C SER A 146 3.45 8.07 1.95
N PHE A 147 4.09 7.37 1.01
CA PHE A 147 5.51 7.48 0.75
C PHE A 147 5.86 8.83 0.11
N ARG A 148 5.04 9.30 -0.84
CA ARG A 148 5.14 10.65 -1.40
C ARG A 148 5.09 11.68 -0.28
N LYS A 149 4.09 11.63 0.60
CA LYS A 149 3.97 12.59 1.71
C LYS A 149 5.20 12.60 2.61
N LEU A 150 5.70 11.41 2.99
CA LEU A 150 6.91 11.30 3.81
C LEU A 150 8.12 11.94 3.11
N LEU A 151 8.21 11.78 1.78
CA LEU A 151 9.23 12.41 0.96
C LEU A 151 9.06 13.94 0.93
N CYS A 152 7.86 14.44 0.66
CA CYS A 152 7.52 15.86 0.67
C CYS A 152 7.91 16.50 2.01
N ASP A 153 7.46 15.91 3.12
CA ASP A 153 7.68 16.42 4.48
C ASP A 153 9.19 16.46 4.83
N SER A 154 9.99 15.54 4.27
CA SER A 154 11.45 15.51 4.49
C SER A 154 12.21 16.62 3.75
N VAL A 155 11.66 17.13 2.65
CA VAL A 155 12.29 18.13 1.77
C VAL A 155 11.72 19.52 1.99
N ILE A 156 10.40 19.61 2.18
CA ILE A 156 9.62 20.85 2.23
C ILE A 156 8.91 20.93 3.58
N GLY A 157 9.18 21.98 4.34
CA GLY A 157 8.43 22.31 5.56
C GLY A 157 9.33 22.69 6.74
N ASP A 158 8.74 22.69 7.93
CA ASP A 158 9.49 22.89 9.18
C ASP A 158 10.15 21.59 9.67
N ASP A 159 9.67 20.43 9.18
CA ASP A 159 10.10 19.09 9.58
C ASP A 159 11.14 18.47 8.61
N THR A 160 11.93 19.31 7.91
CA THR A 160 12.97 18.80 7.00
C THR A 160 14.00 17.97 7.75
N SER A 161 14.41 16.84 7.18
CA SER A 161 15.35 15.90 7.79
C SER A 161 16.59 15.70 6.92
N THR A 162 17.70 15.23 7.50
CA THR A 162 18.84 14.82 6.67
C THR A 162 18.47 13.59 5.86
N LEU A 163 19.14 13.35 4.73
CA LEU A 163 18.93 12.14 3.92
C LEU A 163 19.10 10.86 4.78
N SER A 164 20.05 10.84 5.71
CA SER A 164 20.27 9.68 6.58
C SER A 164 19.08 9.42 7.50
N ASP A 165 18.52 10.48 8.09
CA ASP A 165 17.38 10.39 9.00
C ASP A 165 16.13 9.98 8.23
N PHE A 166 15.88 10.60 7.07
CA PHE A 166 14.78 10.23 6.17
C PHE A 166 14.84 8.75 5.77
N ILE A 167 16.02 8.26 5.38
CA ILE A 167 16.20 6.86 5.00
C ILE A 167 15.91 5.95 6.19
N TYR A 168 16.40 6.29 7.37
CA TYR A 168 16.12 5.53 8.58
C TYR A 168 14.62 5.48 8.88
N ASP A 169 13.96 6.64 8.93
CA ASP A 169 12.53 6.77 9.27
C ASP A 169 11.63 6.11 8.23
N SER A 170 11.88 6.37 6.96
CA SER A 170 11.11 5.79 5.85
C SER A 170 11.32 4.27 5.77
N SER A 171 12.53 3.76 6.04
CA SER A 171 12.78 2.33 6.12
C SER A 171 12.04 1.68 7.29
N ASN A 172 11.97 2.33 8.46
CA ASN A 172 11.19 1.82 9.58
C ASN A 172 9.68 1.78 9.28
N HIS A 173 9.19 2.70 8.45
CA HIS A 173 7.78 2.79 8.10
C HIS A 173 7.34 1.73 7.07
N PHE A 174 8.16 1.49 6.04
CA PHE A 174 7.76 0.67 4.89
C PHE A 174 8.47 -0.68 4.81
N ARG A 175 9.69 -0.81 5.32
CA ARG A 175 10.45 -2.06 5.25
C ARG A 175 10.04 -2.99 6.38
N ARG A 176 9.80 -4.26 6.06
CA ARG A 176 9.51 -5.27 7.08
C ARG A 176 10.70 -5.45 8.03
N ALA A 177 10.46 -5.23 9.33
CA ALA A 177 11.45 -5.39 10.39
C ALA A 177 12.15 -6.77 10.30
N GLY A 178 13.49 -6.78 10.30
CA GLY A 178 14.31 -8.00 10.27
C GLY A 178 15.38 -8.06 9.19
N ARG A 179 15.48 -7.06 8.29
CA ARG A 179 16.62 -6.88 7.39
C ARG A 179 17.39 -5.61 7.78
N ASN A 180 18.14 -5.64 8.87
CA ASN A 180 19.06 -4.53 9.22
C ASN A 180 20.40 -4.65 8.47
N SER A 181 20.52 -5.56 7.52
CA SER A 181 21.65 -5.61 6.61
C SER A 181 21.57 -4.41 5.69
N ASP A 182 22.55 -3.52 5.84
CA ASP A 182 23.00 -2.46 4.92
C ASP A 182 21.95 -2.10 3.87
N LEU A 183 21.26 -0.97 4.05
CA LEU A 183 20.54 -0.37 2.93
C LEU A 183 21.60 -0.07 1.87
N GLY A 184 21.68 -0.92 0.84
CA GLY A 184 22.72 -0.78 -0.17
C GLY A 184 22.72 0.64 -0.75
N TYR A 185 23.89 1.13 -1.16
CA TYR A 185 24.05 2.41 -1.85
C TYR A 185 22.97 2.74 -2.90
N PRO A 186 22.41 1.78 -3.67
CA PRO A 186 21.33 2.07 -4.60
C PRO A 186 20.06 2.67 -3.97
N ILE A 187 19.68 2.24 -2.76
CA ILE A 187 18.51 2.82 -2.06
C ILE A 187 18.79 4.26 -1.65
N HIS A 188 20.00 4.51 -1.13
CA HIS A 188 20.45 5.87 -0.80
C HIS A 188 20.44 6.79 -2.03
N ALA A 189 20.92 6.30 -3.18
CA ALA A 189 20.93 7.07 -4.42
C ALA A 189 19.51 7.39 -4.90
N CYS A 190 18.62 6.38 -4.99
CA CYS A 190 17.24 6.59 -5.42
C CYS A 190 16.50 7.59 -4.52
N LEU A 191 16.69 7.52 -3.20
CA LEU A 191 16.03 8.42 -2.25
C LEU A 191 16.60 9.84 -2.28
N ALA A 192 17.91 10.00 -2.45
CA ALA A 192 18.55 11.31 -2.61
C ALA A 192 18.04 12.02 -3.87
N ILE A 193 17.93 11.26 -4.95
CA ILE A 193 17.43 11.70 -6.25
C ILE A 193 15.99 12.19 -6.16
N LEU A 194 15.12 11.42 -5.50
CA LEU A 194 13.71 11.77 -5.38
C LEU A 194 13.53 13.08 -4.59
N ALA A 195 14.40 13.33 -3.61
CA ALA A 195 14.38 14.55 -2.82
C ALA A 195 14.80 15.81 -3.61
N GLU A 196 15.65 15.67 -4.64
CA GLU A 196 16.15 16.80 -5.44
C GLU A 196 15.08 17.33 -6.42
N GLU A 197 14.28 16.45 -7.02
CA GLU A 197 13.25 16.81 -8.00
C GLU A 197 12.08 17.61 -7.40
N GLU A 198 11.86 17.50 -6.08
CA GLU A 198 10.69 18.14 -5.45
C GLU A 198 10.86 19.66 -5.24
N ASP A 199 12.10 20.15 -5.10
CA ASP A 199 12.40 21.58 -4.93
C ASP A 199 11.99 22.40 -6.17
N GLU A 200 11.92 21.78 -7.35
CA GLU A 200 11.59 22.48 -8.60
C GLU A 200 10.08 22.67 -8.85
N SER A 201 9.18 22.07 -8.06
CA SER A 201 7.73 22.12 -8.36
C SER A 201 6.78 22.38 -7.17
N PRO A 202 6.92 23.52 -6.45
CA PRO A 202 6.09 23.85 -5.29
C PRO A 202 4.58 24.02 -5.58
N THR A 203 4.15 24.06 -6.84
CA THR A 203 2.79 24.45 -7.22
C THR A 203 1.74 23.33 -7.17
N ILE A 204 2.11 22.06 -6.93
CA ILE A 204 1.18 20.91 -7.12
C ILE A 204 0.61 20.35 -5.79
N LEU A 205 1.14 20.76 -4.62
CA LEU A 205 0.81 20.15 -3.32
C LEU A 205 -0.55 20.52 -2.72
N SER A 206 -1.33 21.41 -3.34
CA SER A 206 -2.57 21.95 -2.73
C SER A 206 -3.85 21.11 -2.94
N THR A 207 -3.77 19.82 -3.24
CA THR A 207 -5.00 19.00 -3.37
C THR A 207 -5.21 18.13 -2.14
N GLU A 208 -6.21 18.54 -1.36
CA GLU A 208 -6.71 17.96 -0.11
C GLU A 208 -6.86 16.42 -0.15
N ASP A 209 -5.88 15.70 0.40
CA ASP A 209 -6.01 14.28 0.70
C ASP A 209 -6.79 14.12 2.01
N ALA A 210 -8.07 13.77 1.87
CA ALA A 210 -8.95 13.43 2.98
C ALA A 210 -8.41 12.17 3.71
N GLU A 211 -8.03 12.36 4.97
CA GLU A 211 -7.63 11.35 5.95
C GLU A 211 -8.37 9.99 5.78
N ASP A 212 -7.66 8.99 5.25
CA ASP A 212 -8.12 7.62 5.10
C ASP A 212 -8.07 6.92 6.46
N SER A 213 -9.14 7.07 7.26
CA SER A 213 -9.34 6.29 8.47
C SER A 213 -9.54 4.80 8.13
N PRO A 214 -8.88 3.87 8.82
CA PRO A 214 -9.07 2.45 8.59
C PRO A 214 -10.48 2.05 9.08
N ILE A 215 -11.37 1.77 8.13
CA ILE A 215 -12.62 1.03 8.34
C ILE A 215 -13.59 1.75 9.30
N ARG A 216 -14.26 2.80 8.82
CA ARG A 216 -15.51 3.28 9.41
C ARG A 216 -16.70 2.82 8.57
N GLU A 217 -17.74 2.38 9.26
CA GLU A 217 -19.06 2.04 8.70
C GLU A 217 -19.58 3.14 7.75
N PRO A 218 -20.38 2.79 6.73
CA PRO A 218 -20.75 3.71 5.65
C PRO A 218 -21.59 4.88 6.18
N LEU A 219 -20.93 6.00 6.48
CA LEU A 219 -21.58 7.26 6.80
C LEU A 219 -22.18 7.89 5.53
N LYS A 220 -23.38 8.45 5.70
CA LYS A 220 -24.27 8.95 4.64
C LYS A 220 -23.59 10.02 3.79
N LYS A 221 -23.75 9.86 2.46
CA LYS A 221 -23.15 10.64 1.37
C LYS A 221 -23.38 12.15 1.53
N LYS A 222 -22.32 12.91 1.86
CA LYS A 222 -22.22 14.34 1.54
C LYS A 222 -21.75 14.51 0.10
N HIS A 223 -22.42 15.39 -0.63
CA HIS A 223 -22.21 15.65 -2.06
C HIS A 223 -20.77 16.10 -2.37
N LYS A 224 -20.19 15.51 -3.42
CA LYS A 224 -18.94 15.97 -4.04
C LYS A 224 -19.17 17.37 -4.62
N HIS A 225 -18.54 18.39 -4.06
CA HIS A 225 -18.26 19.59 -4.84
C HIS A 225 -17.18 19.24 -5.84
N GLY A 226 -17.59 19.19 -7.11
CA GLY A 226 -16.72 18.85 -8.22
C GLY A 226 -15.74 19.96 -8.49
N GLN A 227 -14.45 19.65 -8.33
CA GLN A 227 -13.34 20.35 -8.99
C GLN A 227 -12.12 19.44 -9.17
N GLY A 228 -12.30 18.12 -9.14
CA GLY A 228 -11.25 17.18 -9.53
C GLY A 228 -11.12 17.14 -11.05
N GLY A 229 -10.41 18.11 -11.63
CA GLY A 229 -10.02 18.07 -13.04
C GLY A 229 -9.27 16.77 -13.32
N TYR A 230 -9.54 16.16 -14.48
CA TYR A 230 -8.79 15.00 -14.94
C TYR A 230 -7.32 15.41 -15.09
N ILE A 231 -6.45 14.87 -14.25
CA ILE A 231 -5.00 15.08 -14.38
C ILE A 231 -4.59 14.38 -15.68
N VAL A 232 -4.00 15.14 -16.61
CA VAL A 232 -3.48 14.59 -17.86
C VAL A 232 -2.44 13.52 -17.51
N LYS A 233 -2.64 12.30 -18.01
CA LYS A 233 -1.72 11.17 -17.81
C LYS A 233 -0.29 11.60 -18.15
N GLY A 234 0.68 11.30 -17.27
CA GLY A 234 2.06 11.72 -17.45
C GLY A 234 2.45 13.00 -16.70
N LYS A 235 1.48 13.73 -16.13
CA LYS A 235 1.74 14.97 -15.37
C LYS A 235 1.66 14.80 -13.86
N ASP A 236 1.17 13.67 -13.37
CA ASP A 236 1.17 13.37 -11.94
C ASP A 236 2.61 13.14 -11.43
N PHE A 237 2.79 13.27 -10.12
CA PHE A 237 4.09 13.16 -9.46
C PHE A 237 4.82 11.86 -9.83
N TRP A 238 4.14 10.72 -9.72
CA TRP A 238 4.76 9.41 -9.99
C TRP A 238 5.13 9.24 -11.45
N SER A 239 4.30 9.71 -12.39
CA SER A 239 4.68 9.72 -13.81
C SER A 239 5.94 10.54 -14.09
N LYS A 240 6.13 11.69 -13.43
CA LYS A 240 7.35 12.51 -13.59
C LYS A 240 8.59 11.80 -13.06
N VAL A 241 8.47 11.22 -11.87
CA VAL A 241 9.50 10.41 -11.24
C VAL A 241 9.91 9.24 -12.15
N GLU A 242 8.94 8.51 -12.71
CA GLU A 242 9.19 7.41 -13.64
C GLU A 242 9.92 7.89 -14.90
N MET A 243 9.44 8.96 -15.55
CA MET A 243 10.09 9.53 -16.73
C MET A 243 11.53 9.96 -16.45
N TRP A 244 11.80 10.51 -15.27
CA TRP A 244 13.14 10.88 -14.84
C TRP A 244 14.05 9.65 -14.71
N PHE A 245 13.58 8.60 -14.03
CA PHE A 245 14.35 7.36 -13.87
C PHE A 245 14.63 6.68 -15.21
N GLU A 246 13.66 6.67 -16.13
CA GLU A 246 13.85 6.15 -17.50
C GLU A 246 14.92 6.96 -18.27
N ALA A 247 14.93 8.29 -18.12
CA ALA A 247 15.93 9.14 -18.74
C ALA A 247 17.34 8.87 -18.20
N GLN A 248 17.47 8.68 -16.88
CA GLN A 248 18.76 8.32 -16.27
C GLN A 248 19.23 6.93 -16.65
N GLN A 249 18.33 5.93 -16.70
CA GLN A 249 18.68 4.58 -17.13
C GLN A 249 19.20 4.58 -18.58
N LYS A 250 18.64 5.44 -19.44
CA LYS A 250 19.15 5.63 -20.80
C LYS A 250 20.55 6.27 -20.82
N GLN A 251 20.87 7.11 -19.85
CA GLN A 251 22.16 7.80 -19.77
C GLN A 251 23.26 6.92 -19.14
N TRP A 252 22.95 6.13 -18.11
CA TRP A 252 23.93 5.40 -17.31
C TRP A 252 23.93 3.88 -17.57
N GLY A 253 22.95 3.36 -18.31
CA GLY A 253 22.77 1.94 -18.57
C GLY A 253 21.84 1.26 -17.55
N GLU A 254 21.69 -0.06 -17.66
CA GLU A 254 20.76 -0.84 -16.83
C GLU A 254 21.19 -0.97 -15.36
N CYS A 255 22.48 -0.75 -15.06
CA CYS A 255 23.07 -0.97 -13.74
C CYS A 255 23.47 0.34 -13.06
N TRP A 256 22.71 0.75 -12.05
CA TRP A 256 23.04 1.90 -11.19
C TRP A 256 24.36 1.76 -10.41
N GLY A 257 24.87 0.53 -10.26
CA GLY A 257 26.08 0.22 -9.48
C GLY A 257 27.39 0.18 -10.29
N THR A 258 27.33 0.27 -11.62
CA THR A 258 28.52 0.19 -12.48
C THR A 258 28.38 1.22 -13.59
N PRO A 259 29.09 2.36 -13.52
CA PRO A 259 29.10 3.32 -14.62
C PRO A 259 29.66 2.65 -15.88
N GLY A 260 28.90 2.72 -16.97
CA GLY A 260 29.30 2.27 -18.31
C GLY A 260 30.33 3.19 -18.98
#